data_AF-A0A6G2QAE0-F1
#
_entry.id   AF-A0A6G2QAE0-F1
#
_cell.length_a   1.000
_cell.length_b   1.000
_cell.length_c   1.000
_cell.angle_alpha   90.00
_cell.angle_beta   90.00
_cell.angle_gamma   90.00
#
_symmetry.space_group_name_H-M   'P 1'
#
loop_
_entity.id
_entity.type
_entity.pdbx_description
1 polymer ?
#
loop_
_entity_poly.entity_id
_entity_poly.type
_entity_poly.pdbx_seq_one_letter_code
_entity_poly.pdbx_strand_id
1 'polypeptide(L)'
;MSVPTFIAVVVLVFLARRAGSPVLRPAAAALVLLVLALVVTFVVNAPIDPDQFDWNAQAPPADWAAVRDRWQIAHAVRTAFCVIALGCLGVAIIDRPFERTAAT
;
A
#
# COMPACT_ATOMS: atom_id res chain seq x y z
N MET A 1 -6.48 -0.12 2.93
CA MET A 1 -6.03 -1.15 1.95
C MET A 1 -6.95 -2.33 2.13
N SER A 2 -7.48 -2.91 1.05
CA SER A 2 -8.43 -4.01 1.19
C SER A 2 -7.70 -5.35 1.35
N VAL A 3 -8.26 -6.25 2.17
CA VAL A 3 -7.73 -7.62 2.37
C VAL A 3 -7.47 -8.35 1.03
N PRO A 4 -8.34 -8.24 0.00
CA PRO A 4 -8.07 -8.85 -1.31
C PRO A 4 -6.78 -8.39 -1.98
N THR A 5 -6.37 -7.12 -1.82
CA THR A 5 -5.12 -6.62 -2.42
C THR A 5 -3.90 -7.36 -1.87
N PHE A 6 -3.84 -7.55 -0.55
CA PHE A 6 -2.74 -8.30 0.07
C PHE A 6 -2.72 -9.76 -0.39
N ILE A 7 -3.88 -10.42 -0.39
CA ILE A 7 -4.00 -11.80 -0.84
C ILE A 7 -3.50 -11.92 -2.29
N ALA A 8 -3.96 -11.04 -3.18
CA ALA A 8 -3.56 -11.05 -4.58
C ALA A 8 -2.04 -10.90 -4.77
N VAL A 9 -1.41 -9.97 -4.05
CA VAL A 9 0.05 -9.75 -4.16
C VAL A 9 0.85 -10.91 -3.56
N VAL A 10 0.39 -11.49 -2.44
CA VAL A 10 1.02 -12.69 -1.86
C VAL A 10 0.94 -13.88 -2.83
N VAL A 11 -0.23 -14.11 -3.43
CA VAL A 11 -0.42 -15.15 -4.44
C VAL A 11 0.48 -14.89 -5.66
N LEU A 12 0.55 -13.64 -6.13
CA LEU A 12 1.43 -13.27 -7.25
C LEU A 12 2.90 -13.58 -6.96
N VAL A 13 3.40 -13.21 -5.76
CA VAL A 13 4.76 -13.52 -5.34
C VAL A 13 4.99 -15.03 -5.30
N PHE A 14 4.04 -15.78 -4.74
CA PHE A 14 4.14 -17.25 -4.66
C PHE A 14 4.20 -17.89 -6.06
N LEU A 15 3.30 -17.50 -6.96
CA LEU A 15 3.25 -18.01 -8.34
C LEU A 15 4.51 -17.61 -9.13
N ALA A 16 4.96 -16.36 -9.02
CA ALA A 16 6.18 -15.89 -9.68
C ALA A 16 7.42 -16.64 -9.17
N ARG A 17 7.48 -16.95 -7.88
CA ARG A 17 8.56 -17.75 -7.29
C ARG A 17 8.57 -19.18 -7.81
N ARG A 18 7.39 -19.82 -7.88
CA ARG A 18 7.26 -21.20 -8.39
C ARG A 18 7.64 -21.30 -9.87
N ALA A 19 7.33 -20.27 -10.65
CA ALA A 19 7.62 -20.22 -12.08
C ALA A 19 9.03 -19.73 -12.43
N GLY A 20 9.87 -19.34 -11.45
CA GLY A 20 11.16 -18.70 -11.72
C GLY A 20 11.02 -17.39 -12.52
N SER A 21 9.88 -16.71 -12.37
CA SER A 21 9.51 -15.57 -13.23
C SER A 21 10.28 -14.30 -12.85
N PRO A 22 10.69 -13.47 -13.83
CA PRO A 22 11.27 -12.15 -13.56
C PRO A 22 10.32 -11.22 -12.78
N VAL A 23 9.01 -11.49 -12.80
CA VAL A 23 7.99 -10.77 -12.01
C VAL A 23 8.20 -10.89 -10.50
N LEU A 24 8.96 -11.89 -10.03
CA LEU A 24 9.19 -12.11 -8.60
C LEU A 24 9.77 -10.87 -7.90
N ARG A 25 10.77 -10.22 -8.51
CA ARG A 25 11.47 -9.07 -7.91
C ARG A 25 10.53 -7.87 -7.72
N PRO A 26 9.83 -7.36 -8.75
CA PRO A 26 8.88 -6.27 -8.59
C PRO A 26 7.69 -6.64 -7.69
N ALA A 27 7.18 -7.87 -7.76
CA ALA A 27 6.07 -8.31 -6.89
C ALA A 27 6.49 -8.37 -5.41
N ALA A 28 7.70 -8.85 -5.11
CA ALA A 28 8.23 -8.87 -3.75
C ALA A 28 8.47 -7.45 -3.21
N ALA A 29 9.01 -6.54 -4.03
CA ALA A 29 9.17 -5.14 -3.67
C ALA A 29 7.82 -4.47 -3.35
N ALA A 30 6.81 -4.72 -4.19
CA ALA A 30 5.44 -4.25 -3.94
C ALA A 30 4.88 -4.80 -2.63
N LEU A 31 5.07 -6.09 -2.34
CA LEU A 31 4.61 -6.71 -1.09
C LEU A 31 5.22 -6.03 0.14
N VAL A 32 6.54 -5.78 0.12
CA VAL A 32 7.23 -5.09 1.22
C VAL A 32 6.67 -3.68 1.43
N LEU A 33 6.47 -2.91 0.36
CA LEU A 33 5.89 -1.57 0.43
C LEU A 33 4.47 -1.58 0.99
N LEU A 34 3.65 -2.57 0.60
CA LEU A 34 2.31 -2.73 1.15
C LEU A 34 2.36 -3.08 2.65
N VAL A 35 3.28 -3.95 3.07
CA VAL A 35 3.47 -4.24 4.51
C VAL A 35 3.88 -2.97 5.27
N LEU A 36 4.78 -2.14 4.73
CA LEU A 36 5.15 -0.87 5.36
C LEU A 36 3.95 0.10 5.45
N ALA A 37 3.12 0.18 4.41
CA ALA A 37 1.88 0.96 4.45
C ALA A 37 0.91 0.46 5.54
N LEU A 38 0.85 -0.86 5.74
CA LEU A 38 0.05 -1.47 6.81
C LEU A 38 0.60 -1.12 8.20
N VAL A 39 1.91 -1.16 8.38
CA VAL A 39 2.59 -0.74 9.62
C VAL A 39 2.25 0.71 9.94
N VAL A 40 2.36 1.64 8.97
CA VAL A 40 1.98 3.05 9.17
C VAL A 40 0.50 3.18 9.58
N THR A 41 -0.37 2.36 8.99
CA THR A 41 -1.80 2.35 9.34
C THR A 41 -2.01 1.95 10.80
N PHE A 42 -1.44 0.85 11.25
CA PHE A 42 -1.68 0.35 12.61
C PHE A 42 -0.88 1.05 13.70
N VAL A 43 0.32 1.55 13.39
CA VAL A 43 1.20 2.17 14.38
C VAL A 43 0.91 3.66 14.57
N VAL A 44 0.43 4.35 13.54
CA VAL A 44 0.22 5.82 13.59
C VAL A 44 -1.22 6.22 13.38
N ASN A 45 -1.87 5.78 12.30
CA ASN A 45 -3.23 6.25 11.99
C ASN A 45 -4.26 5.67 12.97
N ALA A 46 -4.27 4.35 13.15
CA ALA A 46 -5.26 3.66 13.99
C ALA A 46 -5.27 4.10 15.46
N PRO A 47 -4.12 4.40 16.11
CA PRO A 47 -4.12 4.95 17.47
C PRO A 47 -4.64 6.39 17.57
N ILE A 48 -4.58 7.17 16.49
CA ILE A 48 -5.07 8.56 16.46
C ILE A 48 -6.58 8.63 16.20
N ASP A 49 -7.13 7.67 15.45
CA ASP A 49 -8.54 7.70 15.04
C ASP A 49 -9.51 7.80 16.24
N PRO A 50 -9.34 7.07 17.37
CA PRO A 50 -10.16 7.23 18.58
C PRO A 50 -10.21 8.65 19.12
N ASP A 51 -9.07 9.33 19.16
CA ASP A 51 -8.95 10.67 19.75
C ASP A 51 -9.85 11.67 19.01
N GLN A 52 -9.98 11.53 17.69
CA GLN A 52 -10.73 12.45 16.84
C GLN A 52 -12.26 12.29 16.96
N PHE A 53 -12.77 11.13 17.40
CA PHE A 53 -14.21 10.89 17.50
C PHE A 53 -14.89 11.78 18.54
N ASP A 54 -14.17 12.14 19.60
CA ASP A 54 -14.71 12.93 20.71
C ASP A 54 -14.46 14.44 20.56
N TRP A 55 -13.84 14.87 19.45
CA TRP A 55 -13.52 16.28 19.24
C TRP A 55 -14.77 17.13 18.94
N ASN A 56 -14.90 18.24 19.68
CA ASN A 56 -15.84 19.30 19.32
C ASN A 56 -15.19 20.24 18.30
N ALA A 57 -15.74 20.29 17.08
CA ALA A 57 -15.22 21.16 16.01
C ALA A 57 -15.26 22.67 16.35
N GLN A 58 -16.14 23.09 17.27
CA GLN A 58 -16.24 24.49 17.73
C GLN A 58 -15.31 24.78 18.92
N ALA A 59 -14.75 23.75 19.55
CA ALA A 59 -13.85 23.86 20.71
C ALA A 59 -12.86 22.69 20.72
N PRO A 60 -11.90 22.65 19.78
CA PRO A 60 -10.97 21.53 19.67
C PRO A 60 -9.94 21.54 20.83
N PRO A 61 -9.37 20.36 21.18
CA PRO A 61 -8.27 20.27 22.15
C PRO A 61 -7.08 21.15 21.76
N ALA A 62 -6.33 21.69 22.72
CA ALA A 62 -5.25 22.64 22.43
C ALA A 62 -4.16 22.12 21.46
N ASP A 63 -3.96 20.81 21.39
CA ASP A 63 -2.98 20.10 20.57
C ASP A 63 -3.55 19.55 19.23
N TRP A 64 -4.81 19.86 18.92
CA TRP A 64 -5.53 19.32 17.75
C TRP A 64 -4.74 19.42 16.44
N ALA A 65 -4.04 20.55 16.23
CA ALA A 65 -3.30 20.81 15.01
C ALA A 65 -2.09 19.87 14.87
N ALA A 66 -1.37 19.60 15.96
CA ALA A 66 -0.24 18.70 15.97
C ALA A 66 -0.67 17.25 15.72
N VAL A 67 -1.78 16.81 16.34
CA VAL A 67 -2.36 15.48 16.12
C VAL A 67 -2.82 15.31 14.67
N ARG A 68 -3.50 16.32 14.12
CA ARG A 68 -3.91 16.36 12.70
C ARG A 68 -2.70 16.27 11.78
N ASP A 69 -1.67 17.07 12.01
CA ASP A 69 -0.50 17.13 11.11
C ASP A 69 0.25 15.80 11.11
N ARG A 70 0.40 15.16 12.28
CA ARG A 70 0.96 13.81 12.39
C ARG A 70 0.15 12.79 11.59
N TRP A 71 -1.17 12.84 11.69
CA TRP A 71 -2.07 11.97 10.92
C TRP A 71 -1.94 12.22 9.41
N GLN A 72 -1.91 13.48 8.97
CA GLN A 72 -1.78 13.84 7.54
C GLN A 72 -0.44 13.36 6.95
N ILE A 73 0.66 13.55 7.68
CA ILE A 73 1.99 13.07 7.25
C ILE A 73 1.99 11.55 7.15
N ALA A 74 1.48 10.84 8.17
CA ALA A 74 1.39 9.39 8.15
C ALA A 74 0.51 8.88 6.99
N HIS A 75 -0.59 9.57 6.72
CA HIS A 75 -1.45 9.28 5.58
C HIS A 75 -0.72 9.47 4.24
N ALA A 76 0.02 10.57 4.09
CA ALA A 76 0.80 10.84 2.89
C ALA A 76 1.90 9.79 2.66
N VAL A 77 2.63 9.42 3.70
CA VAL A 77 3.65 8.35 3.66
C VAL A 77 3.04 7.01 3.24
N ARG A 78 1.89 6.65 3.84
CA ARG A 78 1.17 5.44 3.47
C ARG A 78 0.77 5.44 1.99
N THR A 79 0.24 6.56 1.51
CA THR A 79 -0.16 6.71 0.11
C THR A 79 1.05 6.61 -0.83
N ALA A 80 2.18 7.21 -0.49
CA ALA A 80 3.41 7.10 -1.26
C ALA A 80 3.86 5.63 -1.40
N PHE A 81 3.86 4.86 -0.31
CA PHE A 81 4.16 3.42 -0.38
C PHE A 81 3.20 2.66 -1.30
N CYS A 82 1.90 2.93 -1.23
CA CYS A 82 0.91 2.31 -2.12
C CYS A 82 1.13 2.67 -3.59
N VAL A 83 1.45 3.94 -3.89
CA VAL A 83 1.72 4.41 -5.27
C VAL A 83 2.99 3.76 -5.82
N ILE A 84 4.07 3.69 -5.03
CA ILE A 84 5.31 3.02 -5.45
C ILE A 84 5.08 1.52 -5.64
N ALA A 85 4.32 0.87 -4.75
CA ALA A 85 3.96 -0.53 -4.89
C ALA A 85 3.18 -0.80 -6.18
N LEU A 86 2.24 0.07 -6.53
CA LEU A 86 1.51 0.02 -7.80
C LEU A 86 2.47 0.18 -8.99
N GLY A 87 3.42 1.11 -8.92
CA GLY A 87 4.46 1.27 -9.94
C GLY A 87 5.31 0.00 -10.13
N CYS A 88 5.74 -0.63 -9.04
CA CYS A 88 6.45 -1.92 -9.09
C CYS A 88 5.63 -3.00 -9.79
N LEU A 89 4.34 -3.12 -9.48
CA LEU A 89 3.44 -4.07 -10.13
C LEU A 89 3.20 -3.73 -11.61
N GLY A 90 3.17 -2.44 -11.97
CA GLY A 90 3.05 -1.99 -13.36
C GLY A 90 4.24 -2.41 -14.22
N VAL A 91 5.47 -2.25 -13.73
CA VAL A 91 6.70 -2.71 -14.41
C VAL A 91 6.65 -4.21 -14.69
N ALA A 92 6.12 -5.01 -13.76
CA ALA A 92 5.98 -6.45 -13.93
C ALA A 92 5.07 -6.88 -15.11
N ILE A 93 4.20 -5.97 -15.56
CA ILE A 93 3.26 -6.20 -16.66
C ILE A 93 3.83 -5.65 -17.96
N ILE A 94 4.42 -4.44 -17.95
CA ILE A 94 4.89 -3.74 -19.15
C ILE A 94 6.03 -4.49 -19.85
N ASP A 95 6.90 -5.16 -19.09
CA ASP A 95 8.01 -5.95 -19.68
C ASP A 95 7.56 -7.25 -20.37
N ARG A 96 6.25 -7.54 -20.38
CA ARG A 96 5.71 -8.68 -21.13
C ARG A 96 5.15 -8.20 -22.46
N PRO A 97 5.78 -8.49 -23.61
CA PRO A 97 5.13 -8.28 -24.89
C PRO A 97 3.81 -9.05 -24.86
N PHE A 98 2.73 -8.38 -25.28
CA PHE A 98 1.44 -9.01 -25.49
C PHE A 98 1.65 -10.06 -26.60
N GLU A 99 1.93 -11.31 -26.23
CA GLU A 99 1.89 -12.41 -27.18
C GLU A 99 0.44 -12.50 -27.65
N ARG A 100 0.16 -11.83 -28.78
CA ARG A 100 -0.93 -12.20 -29.65
C ARG A 100 -0.64 -13.64 -30.02
N THR A 101 -1.28 -14.59 -29.34
CA THR A 101 -1.48 -15.92 -29.87
C THR A 101 -2.18 -15.71 -31.21
N ALA A 102 -1.39 -15.72 -32.28
CA ALA A 102 -1.89 -15.69 -33.62
C ALA A 102 -2.78 -16.93 -33.76
N ALA A 103 -4.08 -16.69 -33.93
CA ALA A 103 -4.94 -17.69 -34.54
C ALA A 103 -4.47 -17.84 -35.99
N THR A 104 -3.60 -18.84 -36.21
CA THR A 104 -3.37 -19.50 -37.49
C THR A 104 -4.09 -20.83 -37.46
#